data_AF-A0AB34K5Y9-F1
#
_entry.id   AF-A0AB34K5Y9-F1
#
_cell.length_a   1.000
_cell.length_b   1.000
_cell.length_c   1.000
_cell.angle_alpha   90.00
_cell.angle_beta   90.00
_cell.angle_gamma   90.00
#
_symmetry.space_group_name_H-M   'P 1'
#
loop_
_entity.id
_entity.type
_entity.pdbx_description
1 polymer ?
#
loop_
_entity_poly.entity_id
_entity_poly.type
_entity_poly.pdbx_seq_one_letter_code
_entity_poly.pdbx_strand_id
1 'polypeptide(L)'
;MPHIGARTLAKVTPTTPGQPLDELQMKKLVRKLEMYRDTDIRQEKMLFMADKQLTDAECEALGVALKQLGPTETEYIFFPVGHDDDGVGDLSAASLGDALALGMCPRLNVIVMTEAQLTDKGMTAMVKGLKKCPQLRDLILSKNLIGDDGFNALIDVFLDGGFQVVQKLDLSGEKFLKHQISDRSFVRFAKALAEGEMKLLDLKELNLQDTMISDEGVSWLATALGRGNLPRLESLYLMGCANLTDKCAAAVAEGIRARKKMPLLNDIRLGYTEVTQSGKELIKQAAREKGKKISVILELLNGEVPDKD
;
A
#
# COMPACT_ATOMS: atom_id res chain seq x y z
N MET A 1 -24.50 37.45 8.47
CA MET A 1 -23.73 38.37 7.60
C MET A 1 -22.69 39.05 8.48
N PRO A 2 -21.40 39.17 8.08
CA PRO A 2 -20.98 39.65 6.76
C PRO A 2 -19.89 38.83 6.05
N HIS A 3 -19.75 39.18 4.76
CA HIS A 3 -18.68 38.88 3.81
C HIS A 3 -17.27 39.18 4.32
N ILE A 4 -16.31 38.29 4.01
CA ILE A 4 -14.90 38.63 3.77
C ILE A 4 -14.42 37.84 2.55
N GLY A 5 -13.78 38.54 1.62
CA GLY A 5 -13.80 38.26 0.19
C GLY A 5 -12.98 37.07 -0.30
N ALA A 6 -13.52 36.45 -1.36
CA ALA A 6 -12.79 35.62 -2.28
C ALA A 6 -11.64 36.44 -2.89
N ARG A 7 -10.41 36.19 -2.45
CA ARG A 7 -9.24 36.60 -3.21
C ARG A 7 -9.16 35.70 -4.44
N THR A 8 -9.42 36.30 -5.59
CA THR A 8 -9.18 35.73 -6.91
C THR A 8 -7.71 35.30 -6.98
N LEU A 9 -7.46 34.01 -6.81
CA LEU A 9 -6.16 33.42 -7.11
C LEU A 9 -6.02 33.44 -8.63
N ALA A 10 -5.01 34.16 -9.13
CA ALA A 10 -4.65 34.15 -10.53
C ALA A 10 -4.46 32.68 -10.96
N LYS A 11 -5.19 32.28 -12.01
CA LYS A 11 -4.94 31.02 -12.72
C LYS A 11 -3.48 31.01 -13.13
N VAL A 12 -2.65 30.22 -12.47
CA VAL A 12 -1.43 29.73 -13.10
C VAL A 12 -1.95 28.69 -14.09
N THR A 13 -2.29 29.15 -15.29
CA THR A 13 -2.48 28.26 -16.43
C THR A 13 -1.21 27.44 -16.52
N PRO A 14 -1.28 26.09 -16.51
CA PRO A 14 -0.17 25.28 -16.96
C PRO A 14 0.19 25.84 -18.34
N THR A 15 1.40 26.37 -18.48
CA THR A 15 2.03 26.41 -19.78
C THR A 15 1.93 25.00 -20.36
N THR A 16 1.61 24.91 -21.64
CA THR A 16 1.38 23.70 -22.43
C THR A 16 2.01 22.44 -21.84
N PRO A 17 1.29 21.30 -21.75
CA PRO A 17 1.82 20.03 -21.24
C PRO A 17 3.24 19.78 -21.78
N GLY A 18 4.21 19.60 -20.88
CA GLY A 18 5.61 19.36 -21.23
C GLY A 18 6.56 20.57 -21.22
N GLN A 19 6.12 21.81 -20.93
CA GLN A 19 7.07 22.91 -20.70
C GLN A 19 7.69 22.85 -19.28
N PRO A 20 9.04 22.99 -19.16
CA PRO A 20 9.73 23.09 -17.87
C PRO A 20 9.19 24.22 -16.99
N LEU A 21 8.92 23.93 -15.72
CA LEU A 21 8.64 24.97 -14.72
C LEU A 21 9.96 25.62 -14.31
N ASP A 22 9.98 26.95 -14.19
CA ASP A 22 11.14 27.63 -13.58
C ASP A 22 11.23 27.33 -12.08
N GLU A 23 12.40 27.54 -11.48
CA GLU A 23 12.66 27.20 -10.05
C GLU A 23 11.66 27.85 -9.09
N LEU A 24 11.16 29.04 -9.42
CA LEU A 24 10.20 29.78 -8.61
C LEU A 24 8.79 29.20 -8.76
N GLN A 25 8.35 28.91 -9.98
CA GLN A 25 7.10 28.20 -10.28
C GLN A 25 7.08 26.82 -9.63
N MET A 26 8.20 26.12 -9.65
CA MET A 26 8.38 24.81 -9.08
C MET A 26 8.35 24.83 -7.55
N LYS A 27 9.09 25.75 -6.91
CA LYS A 27 8.98 26.00 -5.46
C LYS A 27 7.58 26.43 -5.04
N LYS A 28 6.87 27.20 -5.88
CA LYS A 28 5.47 27.58 -5.66
C LYS A 28 4.52 26.38 -5.80
N LEU A 29 4.76 25.50 -6.76
CA LEU A 29 3.97 24.28 -6.97
C LEU A 29 4.14 23.36 -5.76
N VAL A 30 5.37 23.05 -5.35
CA VAL A 30 5.67 22.25 -4.15
C VAL A 30 4.98 22.85 -2.92
N ARG A 31 5.18 24.15 -2.64
CA ARG A 31 4.50 24.84 -1.52
C ARG A 31 2.97 24.83 -1.60
N LYS A 32 2.39 24.83 -2.81
CA LYS A 32 0.94 24.77 -3.03
C LYS A 32 0.37 23.38 -2.72
N LEU A 33 1.20 22.33 -2.79
CA LEU A 33 0.83 20.94 -2.60
C LEU A 33 1.04 20.44 -1.15
N GLU A 34 1.74 21.20 -0.30
CA GLU A 34 2.11 20.87 1.10
C GLU A 34 0.98 21.04 2.17
N MET A 35 -0.31 21.05 1.81
CA MET A 35 -1.39 21.39 2.76
C MET A 35 -1.98 20.21 3.56
N TYR A 36 -1.35 19.82 4.67
CA TYR A 36 -1.97 18.95 5.69
C TYR A 36 -1.64 19.35 7.11
N ARG A 37 -2.51 18.92 8.02
CA ARG A 37 -2.43 19.18 9.46
C ARG A 37 -2.39 17.83 10.19
N ASP A 38 -1.30 17.11 10.00
CA ASP A 38 -0.80 16.22 11.04
C ASP A 38 0.30 16.99 11.77
N THR A 39 0.16 17.17 13.08
CA THR A 39 1.03 18.08 13.84
C THR A 39 2.47 17.58 13.98
N ASP A 40 2.75 16.33 13.62
CA ASP A 40 4.06 15.70 13.76
C ASP A 40 4.88 15.63 12.46
N ILE A 41 4.26 15.82 11.28
CA ILE A 41 4.99 15.83 10.00
C ILE A 41 5.26 17.27 9.58
N ARG A 42 6.53 17.60 9.37
CA ARG A 42 6.89 18.93 8.87
C ARG A 42 6.51 19.05 7.40
N GLN A 43 5.85 20.14 7.05
CA GLN A 43 5.28 20.38 5.72
C GLN A 43 6.33 20.28 4.60
N GLU A 44 7.57 20.71 4.85
CA GLU A 44 8.67 20.68 3.87
C GLU A 44 9.15 19.28 3.45
N LYS A 45 8.62 18.22 4.07
CA LYS A 45 8.96 16.82 3.77
C LYS A 45 7.87 16.11 2.96
N MET A 46 6.77 16.80 2.63
CA MET A 46 5.59 16.25 1.96
C MET A 46 5.48 16.79 0.54
N LEU A 47 5.23 15.93 -0.44
CA LEU A 47 5.10 16.37 -1.84
C LEU A 47 3.65 16.63 -2.27
N PHE A 48 2.64 16.11 -1.55
CA PHE A 48 1.24 16.23 -1.92
C PHE A 48 0.28 16.07 -0.74
N MET A 49 -0.83 16.82 -0.74
CA MET A 49 -1.90 16.74 0.25
C MET A 49 -3.28 17.09 -0.35
N ALA A 50 -4.25 16.25 0.02
CA ALA A 50 -5.70 16.11 -0.27
C ALA A 50 -6.60 17.24 -0.83
N ASP A 51 -6.22 18.51 -0.91
CA ASP A 51 -7.23 19.60 -1.08
C ASP A 51 -7.36 20.16 -2.52
N LYS A 52 -6.73 19.52 -3.52
CA LYS A 52 -6.92 19.86 -4.93
C LYS A 52 -6.95 18.59 -5.76
N GLN A 53 -8.00 18.43 -6.58
CA GLN A 53 -8.03 17.45 -7.65
C GLN A 53 -6.78 17.66 -8.51
N LEU A 54 -5.85 16.71 -8.46
CA LEU A 54 -4.67 16.72 -9.32
C LEU A 54 -5.02 15.97 -10.59
N THR A 55 -4.78 16.62 -11.72
CA THR A 55 -4.88 15.98 -13.02
C THR A 55 -3.61 15.20 -13.35
N ASP A 56 -3.71 14.21 -14.23
CA ASP A 56 -2.55 13.46 -14.73
C ASP A 56 -1.45 14.38 -15.29
N ALA A 57 -1.82 15.51 -15.91
CA ALA A 57 -0.87 16.49 -16.43
C ALA A 57 -0.10 17.23 -15.31
N GLU A 58 -0.74 17.52 -14.18
CA GLU A 58 -0.08 18.17 -13.04
C GLU A 58 0.88 17.21 -12.34
N CYS A 59 0.53 15.92 -12.25
CA CYS A 59 1.40 14.89 -11.71
C CYS A 59 2.53 14.51 -12.66
N GLU A 60 2.32 14.53 -13.98
CA GLU A 60 3.39 14.41 -14.97
C GLU A 60 4.39 15.57 -14.82
N ALA A 61 3.89 16.80 -14.73
CA ALA A 61 4.71 17.99 -14.53
C ALA A 61 5.52 17.92 -13.22
N LEU A 62 5.00 17.23 -12.19
CA LEU A 62 5.75 16.99 -10.96
C LEU A 62 6.95 16.06 -11.19
N GLY A 63 6.78 14.93 -11.87
CA GLY A 63 7.92 14.04 -12.14
C GLY A 63 9.02 14.78 -12.93
N VAL A 64 8.62 15.64 -13.88
CA VAL A 64 9.55 16.54 -14.58
C VAL A 64 10.20 17.54 -13.61
N ALA A 65 9.42 18.15 -12.73
CA ALA A 65 9.91 19.10 -11.74
C ALA A 65 10.93 18.47 -10.78
N LEU A 66 10.66 17.27 -10.25
CA LEU A 66 11.60 16.53 -9.40
C LEU A 66 12.94 16.30 -10.10
N LYS A 67 12.90 15.91 -11.38
CA LYS A 67 14.11 15.73 -12.20
C LYS A 67 14.92 17.02 -12.36
N GLN A 68 14.27 18.19 -12.37
CA GLN A 68 14.92 19.49 -12.51
C GLN A 68 15.44 20.03 -11.18
N LEU A 69 14.72 19.80 -10.08
CA LEU A 69 15.13 20.19 -8.73
C LEU A 69 16.36 19.40 -8.25
N GLY A 70 16.51 18.16 -8.71
CA GLY A 70 17.48 17.24 -8.15
C GLY A 70 16.96 16.56 -6.87
N PRO A 71 17.84 15.85 -6.13
CA PRO A 71 17.45 15.15 -4.91
C PRO A 71 16.77 16.06 -3.89
N THR A 72 15.63 15.62 -3.40
CA THR A 72 14.79 16.34 -2.43
C THR A 72 14.84 15.67 -1.06
N GLU A 73 14.43 16.41 -0.03
CA GLU A 73 14.23 15.90 1.33
C GLU A 73 12.83 15.30 1.53
N THR A 74 12.13 14.96 0.42
CA THR A 74 10.78 14.39 0.45
C THR A 74 10.79 13.04 1.17
N GLU A 75 10.00 12.95 2.24
CA GLU A 75 9.76 11.72 3.00
C GLU A 75 8.37 11.15 2.74
N TYR A 76 7.43 11.94 2.22
CA TYR A 76 6.04 11.52 2.04
C TYR A 76 5.46 11.99 0.70
N ILE A 77 4.78 11.09 0.01
CA ILE A 77 4.05 11.36 -1.24
C ILE A 77 2.62 10.82 -1.07
N PHE A 78 1.61 11.69 -1.17
CA PHE A 78 0.20 11.31 -1.06
C PHE A 78 -0.60 11.78 -2.26
N PHE A 79 -1.07 10.88 -3.10
CA PHE A 79 -1.98 11.26 -4.17
C PHE A 79 -3.41 11.35 -3.63
N PRO A 80 -4.12 12.46 -3.89
CA PRO A 80 -5.51 12.59 -3.50
C PRO A 80 -6.38 11.59 -4.27
N VAL A 81 -7.44 11.12 -3.61
CA VAL A 81 -8.49 10.29 -4.23
C VAL A 81 -9.10 11.06 -5.41
N GLY A 82 -9.05 10.48 -6.61
CA GLY A 82 -9.72 11.01 -7.79
C GLY A 82 -11.19 10.57 -7.79
N HIS A 83 -12.13 11.51 -7.76
CA HIS A 83 -13.56 11.19 -7.85
C HIS A 83 -14.11 11.17 -9.29
N ASP A 84 -13.29 11.50 -10.30
CA ASP A 84 -13.68 11.66 -11.71
C ASP A 84 -12.65 11.02 -12.67
N ASP A 85 -13.00 10.86 -13.95
CA ASP A 85 -12.16 10.32 -15.05
C ASP A 85 -10.85 11.12 -15.31
N ASP A 86 -10.65 12.25 -14.63
CA ASP A 86 -9.46 13.12 -14.72
C ASP A 86 -8.42 12.85 -13.61
N GLY A 87 -8.58 11.75 -12.87
CA GLY A 87 -7.72 11.36 -11.75
C GLY A 87 -6.28 11.04 -12.13
N VAL A 88 -5.43 10.98 -11.11
CA VAL A 88 -4.08 10.41 -11.16
C VAL A 88 -4.19 8.98 -11.67
N GLY A 89 -3.37 8.58 -12.64
CA GLY A 89 -3.35 7.24 -13.23
C GLY A 89 -1.94 6.75 -13.59
N ASP A 90 -1.85 5.85 -14.56
CA ASP A 90 -0.59 5.21 -14.96
C ASP A 90 0.48 6.20 -15.45
N LEU A 91 0.09 7.30 -16.11
CA LEU A 91 1.03 8.30 -16.62
C LEU A 91 1.73 9.04 -15.47
N SER A 92 0.96 9.42 -14.45
CA SER A 92 1.46 10.02 -13.22
C SER A 92 2.42 9.09 -12.49
N ALA A 93 2.04 7.82 -12.33
CA ALA A 93 2.90 6.81 -11.70
C ALA A 93 4.18 6.56 -12.50
N ALA A 94 4.13 6.60 -13.83
CA ALA A 94 5.30 6.49 -14.68
C ALA A 94 6.24 7.69 -14.54
N SER A 95 5.72 8.92 -14.61
CA SER A 95 6.55 10.13 -14.47
C SER A 95 7.20 10.22 -13.09
N LEU A 96 6.47 9.86 -12.03
CA LEU A 96 7.02 9.74 -10.68
C LEU A 96 8.06 8.61 -10.61
N GLY A 97 7.74 7.42 -11.14
CA GLY A 97 8.64 6.28 -11.19
C GLY A 97 9.99 6.62 -11.83
N ASP A 98 9.99 7.37 -12.94
CA ASP A 98 11.19 7.85 -13.61
C ASP A 98 12.01 8.80 -12.72
N ALA A 99 11.35 9.73 -12.03
CA ALA A 99 12.03 10.64 -11.10
C ALA A 99 12.64 9.87 -9.91
N LEU A 100 11.90 8.91 -9.34
CA LEU A 100 12.39 8.07 -8.26
C LEU A 100 13.57 7.20 -8.71
N ALA A 101 13.53 6.66 -9.93
CA ALA A 101 14.63 5.86 -10.50
C ALA A 101 15.95 6.65 -10.62
N LEU A 102 15.87 7.97 -10.74
CA LEU A 102 17.01 8.88 -10.74
C LEU A 102 17.48 9.26 -9.32
N GLY A 103 16.83 8.75 -8.27
CA GLY A 103 17.18 9.03 -6.87
C GLY A 103 16.73 10.41 -6.40
N MET A 104 15.65 10.95 -6.96
CA MET A 104 15.18 12.31 -6.62
C MET A 104 14.50 12.40 -5.24
N CYS A 105 14.11 11.27 -4.64
CA CYS A 105 13.52 11.24 -3.30
C CYS A 105 14.20 10.15 -2.43
N PRO A 106 15.49 10.30 -2.09
CA PRO A 106 16.25 9.24 -1.40
C PRO A 106 15.77 8.99 0.05
N ARG A 107 15.00 9.92 0.62
CA ARG A 107 14.42 9.83 1.97
C ARG A 107 12.96 9.43 1.99
N LEU A 108 12.39 9.02 0.85
CA LEU A 108 10.99 8.65 0.77
C LEU A 108 10.69 7.48 1.72
N ASN A 109 9.82 7.73 2.69
CA ASN A 109 9.39 6.79 3.72
C ASN A 109 7.98 6.26 3.44
N VAL A 110 7.10 7.11 2.90
CA VAL A 110 5.68 6.78 2.72
C VAL A 110 5.23 7.21 1.33
N ILE A 111 4.58 6.28 0.63
CA ILE A 111 3.84 6.59 -0.58
C ILE A 111 2.42 6.07 -0.47
N VAL A 112 1.47 6.95 -0.76
CA VAL A 112 0.03 6.66 -0.76
C VAL A 112 -0.55 7.06 -2.11
N MET A 113 -1.13 6.10 -2.81
CA MET A 113 -1.84 6.28 -4.07
C MET A 113 -3.16 5.53 -4.02
N THR A 114 -4.02 5.86 -3.06
CA THR A 114 -5.33 5.22 -2.93
C THR A 114 -6.30 5.78 -3.97
N GLU A 115 -7.07 4.90 -4.64
CA GLU A 115 -8.06 5.31 -5.66
C GLU A 115 -7.43 6.20 -6.77
N ALA A 116 -6.22 5.86 -7.19
CA ALA A 116 -5.44 6.57 -8.21
C ALA A 116 -5.41 5.82 -9.55
N GLN A 117 -6.49 5.06 -9.84
CA GLN A 117 -6.72 4.31 -11.08
C GLN A 117 -5.49 3.52 -11.61
N LEU A 118 -4.56 3.12 -10.73
CA LEU A 118 -3.31 2.50 -11.16
C LEU A 118 -3.60 1.12 -11.72
N THR A 119 -3.09 0.84 -12.90
CA THR A 119 -3.11 -0.50 -13.47
C THR A 119 -1.76 -1.18 -13.28
N ASP A 120 -1.61 -2.39 -13.84
CA ASP A 120 -0.34 -3.10 -13.91
C ASP A 120 0.79 -2.26 -14.53
N LYS A 121 0.47 -1.37 -15.48
CA LYS A 121 1.46 -0.51 -16.14
C LYS A 121 2.01 0.55 -15.20
N GLY A 122 1.14 1.30 -14.52
CA GLY A 122 1.54 2.33 -13.56
C GLY A 122 2.30 1.71 -12.39
N MET A 123 1.80 0.59 -11.86
CA MET A 123 2.48 -0.17 -10.81
C MET A 123 3.90 -0.58 -11.23
N THR A 124 4.04 -1.19 -12.41
CA THR A 124 5.35 -1.62 -12.95
C THR A 124 6.33 -0.47 -13.11
N ALA A 125 5.87 0.69 -13.60
CA ALA A 125 6.72 1.86 -13.79
C ALA A 125 7.19 2.44 -12.44
N MET A 126 6.26 2.54 -11.48
CA MET A 126 6.53 3.10 -10.16
C MET A 126 7.49 2.24 -9.33
N VAL A 127 7.27 0.92 -9.24
CA VAL A 127 8.10 0.04 -8.37
C VAL A 127 9.56 -0.05 -8.82
N LYS A 128 9.83 0.11 -10.12
CA LYS A 128 11.20 0.21 -10.64
C LYS A 128 11.93 1.43 -10.07
N GLY A 129 11.24 2.56 -9.94
CA GLY A 129 11.79 3.77 -9.36
C GLY A 129 11.95 3.69 -7.84
N LEU A 130 10.95 3.13 -7.16
CA LEU A 130 10.94 2.98 -5.70
C LEU A 130 12.11 2.11 -5.19
N LYS A 131 12.75 1.27 -6.02
CA LYS A 131 14.02 0.60 -5.67
C LYS A 131 15.12 1.56 -5.18
N LYS A 132 15.07 2.83 -5.56
CA LYS A 132 16.01 3.88 -5.12
C LYS A 132 15.58 4.62 -3.85
N CYS A 133 14.51 4.16 -3.20
CA CYS A 133 13.99 4.70 -1.94
C CYS A 133 14.27 3.70 -0.81
N PRO A 134 15.49 3.64 -0.27
CA PRO A 134 15.89 2.59 0.67
C PRO A 134 15.19 2.69 2.04
N GLN A 135 14.55 3.82 2.33
CA GLN A 135 13.82 4.06 3.58
C GLN A 135 12.30 3.83 3.43
N LEU A 136 11.84 3.33 2.28
CA LEU A 136 10.40 3.15 2.04
C LEU A 136 9.81 2.15 3.04
N ARG A 137 8.96 2.68 3.91
CA ARG A 137 8.32 2.00 5.03
C ARG A 137 6.89 1.63 4.70
N ASP A 138 6.13 2.55 4.10
CA ASP A 138 4.70 2.35 3.86
C ASP A 138 4.42 2.51 2.36
N LEU A 139 3.92 1.45 1.74
CA LEU A 139 3.47 1.41 0.34
C LEU A 139 1.96 1.13 0.33
N ILE A 140 1.18 2.17 0.10
CA ILE A 140 -0.29 2.12 0.15
C ILE A 140 -0.86 2.40 -1.24
N LEU A 141 -1.35 1.36 -1.91
CA LEU A 141 -1.89 1.40 -3.27
C LEU A 141 -3.31 0.82 -3.31
N SER A 142 -4.06 1.00 -2.23
CA SER A 142 -5.41 0.46 -2.09
C SER A 142 -6.38 1.03 -3.12
N LYS A 143 -7.40 0.22 -3.49
CA LYS A 143 -8.48 0.57 -4.41
C LYS A 143 -7.99 1.09 -5.77
N ASN A 144 -6.97 0.41 -6.29
CA ASN A 144 -6.52 0.58 -7.66
C ASN A 144 -6.93 -0.62 -8.52
N LEU A 145 -6.61 -0.56 -9.81
CA LEU A 145 -6.85 -1.59 -10.82
C LEU A 145 -5.62 -2.51 -11.03
N ILE A 146 -4.88 -2.79 -9.94
CA ILE A 146 -3.65 -3.58 -9.98
C ILE A 146 -4.03 -5.07 -10.02
N GLY A 147 -3.62 -5.73 -11.10
CA GLY A 147 -3.76 -7.17 -11.31
C GLY A 147 -2.49 -7.95 -10.98
N ASP A 148 -2.45 -9.19 -11.46
CA ASP A 148 -1.35 -10.11 -11.22
C ASP A 148 -0.01 -9.65 -11.84
N ASP A 149 -0.04 -8.94 -12.98
CA ASP A 149 1.19 -8.53 -13.66
C ASP A 149 1.89 -7.38 -12.90
N GLY A 150 1.11 -6.40 -12.41
CA GLY A 150 1.62 -5.32 -11.57
C GLY A 150 2.12 -5.83 -10.23
N PHE A 151 1.42 -6.80 -9.62
CA PHE A 151 1.91 -7.40 -8.38
C PHE A 151 3.18 -8.25 -8.62
N ASN A 152 3.29 -8.97 -9.75
CA ASN A 152 4.52 -9.66 -10.12
C ASN A 152 5.72 -8.71 -10.25
N ALA A 153 5.53 -7.52 -10.82
CA ALA A 153 6.60 -6.52 -10.87
C ALA A 153 7.07 -6.08 -9.47
N LEU A 154 6.15 -5.99 -8.50
CA LEU A 154 6.50 -5.74 -7.10
C LEU A 154 7.23 -6.94 -6.45
N ILE A 155 6.79 -8.17 -6.71
CA ILE A 155 7.45 -9.39 -6.22
C ILE A 155 8.90 -9.43 -6.73
N ASP A 156 9.14 -9.11 -7.99
CA ASP A 156 10.50 -9.05 -8.57
C ASP A 156 11.38 -8.06 -7.81
N VAL A 157 10.83 -6.93 -7.36
CA VAL A 157 11.56 -5.96 -6.55
C VAL A 157 11.95 -6.54 -5.19
N PHE A 158 11.04 -7.24 -4.51
CA PHE A 158 11.35 -7.89 -3.23
C PHE A 158 12.41 -8.99 -3.38
N LEU A 159 12.32 -9.81 -4.43
CA LEU A 159 13.29 -10.87 -4.72
C LEU A 159 14.68 -10.33 -5.04
N ASP A 160 14.77 -9.16 -5.68
CA ASP A 160 16.02 -8.45 -5.93
C ASP A 160 16.61 -7.77 -4.69
N GLY A 161 16.02 -7.96 -3.50
CA GLY A 161 16.48 -7.36 -2.24
C GLY A 161 16.03 -5.92 -2.03
N GLY A 162 15.07 -5.43 -2.82
CA GLY A 162 14.40 -4.16 -2.57
C GLY A 162 13.43 -4.23 -1.37
N PHE A 163 12.97 -3.07 -0.90
CA PHE A 163 11.86 -2.95 0.07
C PHE A 163 12.02 -3.73 1.39
N GLN A 164 13.27 -3.92 1.86
CA GLN A 164 13.56 -4.73 3.05
C GLN A 164 13.04 -4.12 4.36
N VAL A 165 12.79 -2.80 4.38
CA VAL A 165 12.32 -2.05 5.55
C VAL A 165 10.84 -1.71 5.50
N VAL A 166 10.09 -2.24 4.51
CA VAL A 166 8.65 -2.02 4.40
C VAL A 166 7.95 -2.61 5.62
N GLN A 167 7.17 -1.77 6.31
CA GLN A 167 6.36 -2.11 7.47
C GLN A 167 4.89 -2.24 7.13
N LYS A 168 4.40 -1.51 6.12
CA LYS A 168 3.01 -1.58 5.66
C LYS A 168 2.95 -1.75 4.16
N LEU A 169 2.29 -2.82 3.72
CA LEU A 169 1.96 -3.07 2.33
C LEU A 169 0.44 -3.18 2.21
N ASP A 170 -0.16 -2.20 1.56
CA ASP A 170 -1.60 -2.17 1.29
C ASP A 170 -1.85 -2.23 -0.22
N LEU A 171 -2.36 -3.37 -0.66
CA LEU A 171 -2.75 -3.68 -2.02
C LEU A 171 -4.23 -4.08 -2.08
N SER A 172 -5.05 -3.63 -1.12
CA SER A 172 -6.46 -4.00 -1.10
C SER A 172 -7.13 -3.52 -2.39
N GLY A 173 -7.92 -4.38 -3.02
CA GLY A 173 -8.68 -4.02 -4.21
C GLY A 173 -9.91 -3.18 -3.90
N GLU A 174 -10.75 -3.01 -4.93
CA GLU A 174 -12.10 -2.50 -4.80
C GLU A 174 -13.08 -3.59 -5.24
N LYS A 175 -14.04 -3.88 -4.36
CA LYS A 175 -15.08 -4.88 -4.58
C LYS A 175 -15.76 -4.65 -5.94
N PHE A 176 -15.85 -5.72 -6.76
CA PHE A 176 -16.48 -5.77 -8.10
C PHE A 176 -15.64 -5.32 -9.31
N LEU A 177 -14.35 -4.98 -9.15
CA LEU A 177 -13.48 -4.69 -10.29
C LEU A 177 -12.80 -5.92 -10.88
N LYS A 178 -12.58 -5.94 -12.21
CA LYS A 178 -12.13 -7.12 -12.97
C LYS A 178 -10.60 -7.35 -12.99
N HIS A 179 -9.80 -6.36 -12.58
CA HIS A 179 -8.33 -6.39 -12.65
C HIS A 179 -7.73 -6.41 -11.24
N GLN A 180 -7.83 -7.55 -10.55
CA GLN A 180 -7.36 -7.70 -9.18
C GLN A 180 -6.31 -8.79 -9.04
N ILE A 181 -5.49 -8.68 -8.00
CA ILE A 181 -4.54 -9.69 -7.55
C ILE A 181 -5.26 -11.01 -7.28
N SER A 182 -4.72 -12.12 -7.79
CA SER A 182 -5.22 -13.47 -7.59
C SER A 182 -4.10 -14.44 -7.18
N ASP A 183 -4.43 -15.72 -7.01
CA ASP A 183 -3.43 -16.75 -6.73
C ASP A 183 -2.38 -16.91 -7.83
N ARG A 184 -2.64 -16.47 -9.07
CA ARG A 184 -1.65 -16.48 -10.16
C ARG A 184 -0.36 -15.74 -9.76
N SER A 185 -0.45 -14.64 -9.03
CA SER A 185 0.70 -13.90 -8.51
C SER A 185 0.90 -14.10 -7.01
N PHE A 186 -0.16 -14.22 -6.22
CA PHE A 186 -0.05 -14.32 -4.76
C PHE A 186 0.58 -15.62 -4.29
N VAL A 187 0.34 -16.76 -4.96
CA VAL A 187 1.04 -18.02 -4.65
C VAL A 187 2.54 -17.85 -4.83
N ARG A 188 2.99 -17.15 -5.87
CA ARG A 188 4.41 -16.86 -6.09
C ARG A 188 5.00 -16.03 -4.94
N PHE A 189 4.33 -14.95 -4.55
CA PHE A 189 4.75 -14.12 -3.41
C PHE A 189 4.85 -14.92 -2.12
N ALA A 190 3.78 -15.65 -1.78
CA ALA A 190 3.68 -16.40 -0.54
C ALA A 190 4.65 -17.59 -0.51
N LYS A 191 4.87 -18.26 -1.64
CA LYS A 191 5.82 -19.37 -1.76
C LYS A 191 7.27 -18.91 -1.64
N ALA A 192 7.65 -17.81 -2.29
CA ALA A 192 8.99 -17.21 -2.12
C ALA A 192 9.27 -16.85 -0.65
N LEU A 193 8.27 -16.33 0.07
CA LEU A 193 8.35 -16.12 1.52
C LEU A 193 8.46 -17.44 2.29
N ALA A 194 7.68 -18.46 1.94
CA ALA A 194 7.70 -19.75 2.62
C ALA A 194 9.05 -20.46 2.45
N GLU A 195 9.60 -20.43 1.24
CA GLU A 195 10.87 -21.07 0.90
C GLU A 195 12.08 -20.24 1.35
N GLY A 196 11.85 -18.99 1.76
CA GLY A 196 12.88 -18.11 2.33
C GLY A 196 13.76 -17.46 1.26
N GLU A 197 13.30 -17.44 0.01
CA GLU A 197 13.90 -16.68 -1.10
C GLU A 197 13.86 -15.18 -0.81
N MET A 198 12.79 -14.74 -0.16
CA MET A 198 12.69 -13.40 0.42
C MET A 198 12.16 -13.45 1.86
N LYS A 199 12.45 -12.40 2.64
CA LYS A 199 11.98 -12.23 4.02
C LYS A 199 11.53 -10.80 4.21
N LEU A 200 10.36 -10.61 4.81
CA LEU A 200 9.85 -9.28 5.16
C LEU A 200 9.95 -9.13 6.66
N LEU A 201 11.17 -8.83 7.12
CA LEU A 201 11.51 -8.84 8.53
C LEU A 201 10.86 -7.70 9.32
N ASP A 202 10.53 -6.61 8.63
CA ASP A 202 9.92 -5.41 9.21
C ASP A 202 8.43 -5.26 8.91
N LEU A 203 7.85 -6.11 8.07
CA LEU A 203 6.43 -6.02 7.71
C LEU A 203 5.55 -6.28 8.94
N LYS A 204 4.75 -5.27 9.28
CA LYS A 204 3.75 -5.26 10.37
C LYS A 204 2.34 -5.43 9.85
N GLU A 205 2.03 -4.87 8.70
CA GLU A 205 0.68 -4.90 8.13
C GLU A 205 0.73 -5.36 6.67
N LEU A 206 -0.06 -6.40 6.36
CA LEU A 206 -0.35 -6.84 5.01
C LEU A 206 -1.85 -6.73 4.76
N ASN A 207 -2.25 -5.86 3.84
CA ASN A 207 -3.63 -5.70 3.43
C ASN A 207 -3.82 -6.15 1.97
N LEU A 208 -4.63 -7.20 1.80
CA LEU A 208 -5.02 -7.81 0.53
C LEU A 208 -6.55 -7.94 0.46
N GLN A 209 -7.28 -7.09 1.19
CA GLN A 209 -8.74 -7.08 1.15
C GLN A 209 -9.25 -6.92 -0.29
N ASP A 210 -10.41 -7.50 -0.58
CA ASP A 210 -11.11 -7.39 -1.87
C ASP A 210 -10.17 -7.77 -3.03
N THR A 211 -9.45 -8.90 -2.86
CA THR A 211 -8.63 -9.54 -3.91
C THR A 211 -9.17 -10.95 -4.20
N MET A 212 -8.71 -11.55 -5.30
CA MET A 212 -9.16 -12.87 -5.77
C MET A 212 -8.25 -14.02 -5.30
N ILE A 213 -7.58 -13.85 -4.15
CA ILE A 213 -6.75 -14.91 -3.54
C ILE A 213 -7.62 -16.03 -2.95
N SER A 214 -7.06 -17.23 -2.82
CA SER A 214 -7.76 -18.38 -2.22
C SER A 214 -6.99 -19.00 -1.05
N ASP A 215 -7.57 -20.07 -0.50
CA ASP A 215 -6.94 -20.92 0.52
C ASP A 215 -5.52 -21.35 0.13
N GLU A 216 -5.23 -21.56 -1.15
CA GLU A 216 -3.90 -21.98 -1.62
C GLU A 216 -2.84 -20.92 -1.32
N GLY A 217 -3.04 -19.68 -1.77
CA GLY A 217 -2.11 -18.59 -1.50
C GLY A 217 -1.90 -18.33 0.00
N VAL A 218 -2.98 -18.38 0.78
CA VAL A 218 -2.91 -18.19 2.24
C VAL A 218 -2.18 -19.35 2.93
N SER A 219 -2.28 -20.58 2.42
CA SER A 219 -1.54 -21.73 2.98
C SER A 219 -0.02 -21.56 2.88
N TRP A 220 0.47 -20.98 1.79
CA TRP A 220 1.88 -20.62 1.64
C TRP A 220 2.28 -19.49 2.58
N LEU A 221 1.42 -18.46 2.73
CA LEU A 221 1.66 -17.38 3.68
C LEU A 221 1.74 -17.91 5.13
N ALA A 222 0.87 -18.84 5.49
CA ALA A 222 0.89 -19.51 6.78
C ALA A 222 2.17 -20.33 7.00
N THR A 223 2.67 -20.98 5.95
CA THR A 223 3.98 -21.65 5.99
C THR A 223 5.11 -20.66 6.25
N ALA A 224 5.09 -19.48 5.60
CA ALA A 224 6.06 -18.41 5.86
C ALA A 224 6.00 -17.88 7.31
N LEU A 225 4.78 -17.72 7.87
CA LEU A 225 4.57 -17.37 9.27
C LEU A 225 5.20 -18.41 10.21
N GLY A 226 4.95 -19.69 9.97
CA GLY A 226 5.52 -20.80 10.75
C GLY A 226 7.05 -20.87 10.70
N ARG A 227 7.62 -20.59 9.54
CA ARG A 227 9.07 -20.70 9.30
C ARG A 227 9.92 -19.57 9.84
N GLY A 228 9.36 -18.39 10.11
CA GLY A 228 10.20 -17.29 10.58
C GLY A 228 10.11 -16.01 9.78
N ASN A 229 9.58 -16.07 8.55
CA ASN A 229 9.92 -15.10 7.50
C ASN A 229 9.07 -13.83 7.53
N LEU A 230 8.10 -13.78 8.44
CA LEU A 230 7.26 -12.63 8.78
C LEU A 230 7.25 -12.42 10.32
N PRO A 231 8.40 -12.14 10.95
CA PRO A 231 8.51 -12.14 12.41
C PRO A 231 7.80 -10.96 13.09
N ARG A 232 7.59 -9.86 12.37
CA ARG A 232 6.97 -8.63 12.89
C ARG A 232 5.54 -8.41 12.42
N LEU A 233 4.94 -9.35 11.67
CA LEU A 233 3.57 -9.20 11.21
C LEU A 233 2.62 -9.12 12.41
N GLU A 234 1.85 -8.04 12.49
CA GLU A 234 0.88 -7.69 13.53
C GLU A 234 -0.54 -7.81 13.00
N SER A 235 -0.77 -7.40 11.75
CA SER A 235 -2.07 -7.28 11.11
C SER A 235 -2.11 -7.96 9.74
N LEU A 236 -3.13 -8.81 9.53
CA LEU A 236 -3.40 -9.47 8.26
C LEU A 236 -4.86 -9.24 7.85
N TYR A 237 -5.05 -8.47 6.77
CA TYR A 237 -6.38 -8.06 6.30
C TYR A 237 -6.71 -8.74 4.98
N LEU A 238 -7.70 -9.64 5.02
CA LEU A 238 -8.14 -10.50 3.91
C LEU A 238 -9.67 -10.44 3.74
N MET A 239 -10.29 -9.32 4.14
CA MET A 239 -11.73 -9.15 4.00
C MET A 239 -12.14 -9.19 2.52
N GLY A 240 -13.31 -9.69 2.18
CA GLY A 240 -13.82 -9.68 0.81
C GLY A 240 -13.12 -10.64 -0.16
N CYS A 241 -12.11 -11.40 0.29
CA CYS A 241 -11.49 -12.46 -0.50
C CYS A 241 -12.43 -13.68 -0.54
N ALA A 242 -13.36 -13.69 -1.49
CA ALA A 242 -14.49 -14.62 -1.52
C ALA A 242 -14.10 -16.11 -1.58
N ASN A 243 -12.88 -16.44 -2.02
CA ASN A 243 -12.39 -17.81 -2.15
C ASN A 243 -11.66 -18.32 -0.89
N LEU A 244 -11.78 -17.62 0.24
CA LEU A 244 -11.22 -18.03 1.53
C LEU A 244 -12.27 -18.79 2.35
N THR A 245 -11.93 -20.03 2.74
CA THR A 245 -12.77 -20.92 3.53
C THR A 245 -12.09 -21.28 4.85
N ASP A 246 -12.72 -22.12 5.68
CA ASP A 246 -12.09 -22.65 6.89
C ASP A 246 -10.74 -23.36 6.65
N LYS A 247 -10.42 -23.76 5.40
CA LYS A 247 -9.09 -24.30 5.05
C LYS A 247 -7.98 -23.26 5.21
N CYS A 248 -8.17 -22.01 4.79
CA CYS A 248 -7.18 -20.96 5.03
C CYS A 248 -6.98 -20.73 6.53
N ALA A 249 -8.07 -20.75 7.30
CA ALA A 249 -8.03 -20.54 8.75
C ALA A 249 -7.29 -21.68 9.46
N ALA A 250 -7.52 -22.93 9.03
CA ALA A 250 -6.76 -24.09 9.49
C ALA A 250 -5.26 -23.96 9.18
N ALA A 251 -4.91 -23.55 7.96
CA ALA A 251 -3.52 -23.35 7.56
C ALA A 251 -2.84 -22.27 8.41
N VAL A 252 -3.50 -21.11 8.63
CA VAL A 252 -2.99 -20.05 9.51
C VAL A 252 -2.78 -20.57 10.93
N ALA A 253 -3.72 -21.34 11.47
CA ALA A 253 -3.59 -21.98 12.80
C ALA A 253 -2.38 -22.93 12.88
N GLU A 254 -2.13 -23.73 11.84
CA GLU A 254 -0.94 -24.59 11.74
C GLU A 254 0.35 -23.78 11.68
N GLY A 255 0.38 -22.70 10.88
CA GLY A 255 1.52 -21.78 10.82
C GLY A 255 1.86 -21.17 12.18
N ILE A 256 0.84 -20.74 12.94
CA ILE A 256 1.01 -20.24 14.32
C ILE A 256 1.60 -21.34 15.22
N ARG A 257 1.08 -22.57 15.15
CA ARG A 257 1.57 -23.71 15.96
C ARG A 257 3.00 -24.10 15.63
N ALA A 258 3.37 -24.11 14.35
CA ALA A 258 4.71 -24.47 13.88
C ALA A 258 5.79 -23.48 14.37
N ARG A 259 5.41 -22.22 14.61
CA ARG A 259 6.35 -21.19 14.99
C ARG A 259 6.88 -21.37 16.42
N LYS A 260 8.21 -21.41 16.58
CA LYS A 260 8.87 -21.47 17.90
C LYS A 260 8.67 -20.18 18.73
N LYS A 261 8.95 -19.02 18.13
CA LYS A 261 8.70 -17.69 18.70
C LYS A 261 7.65 -16.99 17.86
N MET A 262 6.41 -16.91 18.36
CA MET A 262 5.26 -16.42 17.60
C MET A 262 5.56 -15.03 16.99
N PRO A 263 5.15 -14.76 15.73
CA PRO A 263 5.05 -13.39 15.23
C PRO A 263 4.20 -12.50 16.16
N LEU A 264 4.27 -11.18 15.98
CA LEU A 264 3.47 -10.21 16.74
C LEU A 264 1.99 -10.18 16.34
N LEU A 265 1.54 -11.20 15.59
CA LEU A 265 0.25 -11.27 14.93
C LEU A 265 -0.87 -11.22 15.97
N ASN A 266 -1.67 -10.17 15.90
CA ASN A 266 -2.69 -9.87 16.89
C ASN A 266 -4.02 -9.43 16.26
N ASP A 267 -4.08 -9.09 14.98
CA ASP A 267 -5.32 -8.76 14.27
C ASP A 267 -5.42 -9.48 12.92
N ILE A 268 -6.49 -10.26 12.72
CA ILE A 268 -6.82 -10.90 11.46
C ILE A 268 -8.26 -10.55 11.09
N ARG A 269 -8.44 -9.95 9.90
CA ARG A 269 -9.74 -9.56 9.36
C ARG A 269 -10.11 -10.47 8.19
N LEU A 270 -11.18 -11.22 8.34
CA LEU A 270 -11.68 -12.25 7.39
C LEU A 270 -13.17 -12.04 7.06
N GLY A 271 -13.70 -10.84 7.26
CA GLY A 271 -15.09 -10.53 6.94
C GLY A 271 -15.39 -10.64 5.45
N TYR A 272 -16.63 -10.97 5.09
CA TYR A 272 -17.03 -11.21 3.70
C TYR A 272 -16.21 -12.31 2.98
N THR A 273 -15.81 -13.34 3.72
CA THR A 273 -15.23 -14.59 3.20
C THR A 273 -16.18 -15.76 3.50
N GLU A 274 -15.80 -16.99 3.11
CA GLU A 274 -16.48 -18.23 3.50
C GLU A 274 -15.88 -18.85 4.78
N VAL A 275 -15.05 -18.11 5.52
CA VAL A 275 -14.55 -18.54 6.84
C VAL A 275 -15.68 -18.48 7.85
N THR A 276 -15.94 -19.60 8.52
CA THR A 276 -16.98 -19.73 9.53
C THR A 276 -16.43 -19.44 10.93
N GLN A 277 -17.33 -19.43 11.93
CA GLN A 277 -16.90 -19.35 13.33
C GLN A 277 -15.97 -20.50 13.73
N SER A 278 -16.11 -21.68 13.11
CA SER A 278 -15.21 -22.81 13.36
C SER A 278 -13.79 -22.48 12.92
N GLY A 279 -13.60 -21.96 11.70
CA GLY A 279 -12.29 -21.50 11.22
C GLY A 279 -11.68 -20.41 12.11
N LYS A 280 -12.49 -19.42 12.51
CA LYS A 280 -12.05 -18.39 13.47
C LYS A 280 -11.57 -18.98 14.79
N GLU A 281 -12.27 -19.96 15.35
CA GLU A 281 -11.85 -20.57 16.61
C GLU A 281 -10.58 -21.41 16.47
N LEU A 282 -10.30 -22.02 15.31
CA LEU A 282 -9.02 -22.70 15.05
C LEU A 282 -7.83 -21.74 15.23
N ILE A 283 -7.90 -20.55 14.64
CA ILE A 283 -6.85 -19.53 14.75
C ILE A 283 -6.69 -19.08 16.20
N LYS A 284 -7.81 -18.75 16.87
CA LYS A 284 -7.80 -18.29 18.26
C LYS A 284 -7.27 -19.37 19.21
N GLN A 285 -7.60 -20.63 18.96
CA GLN A 285 -7.08 -21.76 19.74
C GLN A 285 -5.55 -21.89 19.56
N ALA A 286 -5.06 -21.86 18.32
CA ALA A 286 -3.62 -21.91 18.05
C ALA A 286 -2.85 -20.77 18.73
N ALA A 287 -3.41 -19.56 18.76
CA ALA A 287 -2.80 -18.44 19.49
C ALA A 287 -2.79 -18.65 21.02
N ARG A 288 -3.88 -19.19 21.58
CA ARG A 288 -3.98 -19.52 23.02
C ARG A 288 -2.96 -20.59 23.43
N GLU A 289 -2.76 -21.62 22.61
CA GLU A 289 -1.72 -22.64 22.82
C GLU A 289 -0.30 -22.05 22.85
N LYS A 290 -0.10 -20.87 22.27
CA LYS A 290 1.15 -20.10 22.29
C LYS A 290 1.17 -18.98 23.35
N GLY A 291 0.16 -18.92 24.23
CA GLY A 291 0.07 -17.93 25.30
C GLY A 291 -0.22 -16.52 24.82
N LYS A 292 -0.92 -16.36 23.68
CA LYS A 292 -1.29 -15.05 23.12
C LYS A 292 -2.78 -14.96 22.85
N LYS A 293 -3.29 -13.72 22.80
CA LYS A 293 -4.62 -13.38 22.33
C LYS A 293 -4.51 -12.78 20.93
N ILE A 294 -5.41 -13.18 20.05
CA ILE A 294 -5.52 -12.66 18.69
C ILE A 294 -6.98 -12.25 18.43
N SER A 295 -7.15 -11.08 17.84
CA SER A 295 -8.41 -10.59 17.29
C SER A 295 -8.63 -11.26 15.94
N VAL A 296 -9.76 -11.97 15.79
CA VAL A 296 -10.18 -12.56 14.52
C VAL A 296 -11.61 -12.11 14.26
N ILE A 297 -11.81 -11.37 13.18
CA ILE A 297 -13.06 -10.67 12.89
C ILE A 297 -13.63 -11.18 11.56
N LEU A 298 -14.87 -11.70 11.61
CA LEU A 298 -15.61 -12.25 10.44
C LEU A 298 -16.73 -11.32 9.96
N GLU A 299 -17.00 -10.22 10.66
CA GLU A 299 -18.04 -9.25 10.32
C GLU A 299 -17.44 -7.85 10.43
N LEU A 300 -17.87 -6.90 9.60
CA LEU A 300 -17.62 -5.50 9.94
C LEU A 300 -18.35 -5.22 11.26
N LEU A 301 -17.61 -4.78 12.27
CA LEU A 301 -18.20 -3.92 13.29
C LEU A 301 -18.82 -2.77 12.50
N ASN A 302 -20.15 -2.73 12.45
CA ASN A 302 -20.86 -1.50 12.15
C ASN A 302 -20.49 -0.50 13.26
N GLY A 303 -19.36 0.20 13.13
CA GLY A 303 -18.96 1.33 13.96
C GLY A 303 -18.70 1.09 15.45
N GLU A 304 -18.83 -0.12 16.01
CA GLU A 304 -18.56 -0.33 17.44
C GLU A 304 -17.07 -0.56 17.70
N VAL A 305 -16.44 0.39 18.39
CA VAL A 305 -15.12 0.21 19.00
C VAL A 305 -15.25 -0.90 20.06
N PRO A 306 -14.45 -1.98 20.02
CA PRO A 306 -14.54 -3.01 21.04
C PRO A 306 -14.18 -2.43 22.40
N ASP A 307 -15.05 -2.65 23.38
CA ASP A 307 -14.83 -2.27 24.77
C ASP A 307 -13.50 -2.85 25.27
N LYS A 308 -12.73 -2.00 25.94
CA LYS A 308 -11.50 -2.37 26.63
C LYS A 308 -11.90 -3.11 27.91
N ASP A 309 -11.83 -4.42 27.89
CA ASP A 309 -11.63 -5.25 29.10
C ASP A 309 -10.15 -5.54 29.33
#